data_AF-A0A821VFH6-F1
#
_entry.id   AF-A0A821VFH6-F1
#
_cell.length_a   1.000
_cell.length_b   1.000
_cell.length_c   1.000
_cell.angle_alpha   90.00
_cell.angle_beta   90.00
_cell.angle_gamma   90.00
#
_symmetry.space_group_name_H-M   'P 1'
#
loop_
_entity.id
_entity.type
_entity.pdbx_description
1 polymer ?
#
loop_
_entity_poly.entity_id
_entity_poly.type
_entity_poly.pdbx_seq_one_letter_code
_entity_poly.pdbx_strand_id
1 'polypeptide(L)'
;LRPLNIKARIVLAMKPRQEEFKRPMFDIKVDLDEISLNINRDQYSDLLHLLEFRDYLSVQSKYIKYRISNDIIEKPTVKKWKFAYEAIVNEEVRPKFECYKWENIKLHLDRCREYR
;
A
#
# COMPACT_ATOMS: atom_id res chain seq x y z
N LEU A 1 -4.70 -20.08 21.78
CA LEU A 1 -3.47 -20.42 21.04
C LEU A 1 -2.52 -21.12 21.99
N ARG A 2 -1.98 -22.28 21.60
CA ARG A 2 -0.83 -22.87 22.31
C ARG A 2 0.40 -22.00 22.04
N PRO A 3 1.44 -22.03 22.90
CA PRO A 3 2.67 -21.31 22.61
C PRO A 3 3.22 -21.72 21.24
N LEU A 4 3.49 -20.72 20.40
CA LEU A 4 3.97 -20.89 19.04
C LEU A 4 5.45 -20.49 18.99
N ASN A 5 6.31 -21.43 18.61
CA ASN A 5 7.71 -21.13 18.33
C ASN A 5 7.84 -20.79 16.84
N ILE A 6 8.27 -19.56 16.56
CA ILE A 6 8.56 -19.07 15.20
C ILE A 6 10.02 -18.66 15.15
N LYS A 7 10.77 -19.20 14.18
CA LYS A 7 12.11 -18.71 13.84
C LYS A 7 12.08 -18.15 12.43
N ALA A 8 12.27 -16.84 12.28
CA ALA A 8 12.37 -16.21 10.98
C ALA A 8 13.80 -15.73 10.73
N ARG A 9 14.38 -16.07 9.58
CA ARG A 9 15.61 -15.51 9.04
C ARG A 9 15.24 -14.61 7.87
N ILE A 10 15.63 -13.35 7.95
CA ILE A 10 15.39 -12.36 6.91
C ILE A 10 16.76 -11.91 6.39
N VAL A 11 16.99 -12.10 5.09
CA VAL A 11 18.17 -11.61 4.39
C VAL A 11 17.70 -10.49 3.46
N LEU A 12 18.25 -9.29 3.67
CA LEU A 12 17.94 -8.11 2.89
C LEU A 12 19.14 -7.74 2.01
N ALA A 13 18.95 -7.72 0.70
CA ALA A 13 19.92 -7.15 -0.22
C ALA A 13 19.64 -5.66 -0.41
N MET A 14 20.41 -4.79 0.25
CA MET A 14 20.16 -3.33 0.24
C MET A 14 20.45 -2.65 -1.12
N LYS A 15 21.23 -3.27 -2.01
CA LYS A 15 21.59 -2.71 -3.33
C LYS A 15 21.51 -3.77 -4.45
N PRO A 16 20.32 -4.30 -4.76
CA PRO A 16 20.17 -5.39 -5.74
C PRO A 16 20.54 -4.97 -7.16
N ARG A 17 20.49 -3.67 -7.46
CA ARG A 17 20.80 -3.10 -8.78
C ARG A 17 22.29 -3.09 -9.12
N GLN A 18 23.18 -3.09 -8.12
CA GLN A 18 24.63 -3.16 -8.33
C GLN A 18 25.10 -4.60 -8.66
N GLU A 19 24.33 -5.60 -8.26
CA GLU A 19 24.62 -7.02 -8.51
C GLU A 19 23.74 -7.62 -9.62
N GLU A 20 23.12 -6.80 -10.49
CA GLU A 20 22.22 -7.25 -11.56
C GLU A 20 21.12 -8.22 -11.08
N PHE A 21 20.63 -8.04 -9.86
CA PHE A 21 19.60 -8.90 -9.27
C PHE A 21 19.98 -10.38 -9.15
N LYS A 22 21.28 -10.72 -9.06
CA LYS A 22 21.74 -12.09 -8.81
C LYS A 22 21.19 -12.71 -7.52
N ARG A 23 20.78 -11.87 -6.56
CA ARG A 23 20.13 -12.27 -5.31
C ARG A 23 18.78 -11.56 -5.16
N PRO A 24 17.76 -12.23 -4.61
CA PRO A 24 16.47 -11.60 -4.34
C PRO A 24 16.63 -10.46 -3.32
N MET A 25 15.81 -9.42 -3.46
CA MET A 25 15.87 -8.24 -2.58
C MET A 25 15.51 -8.60 -1.12
N PHE A 26 14.55 -9.50 -0.95
CA PHE A 26 14.15 -10.07 0.33
C PHE A 26 14.18 -11.60 0.22
N ASP A 27 14.97 -12.27 1.05
CA ASP A 27 14.90 -13.71 1.26
C ASP A 27 14.46 -13.95 2.71
N ILE A 28 13.24 -14.44 2.87
CA ILE A 28 12.61 -14.66 4.17
C ILE A 28 12.41 -16.17 4.33
N LYS A 29 13.09 -16.76 5.31
CA LYS A 29 12.94 -18.17 5.69
C LYS A 29 12.29 -18.24 7.06
N VAL A 30 11.13 -18.86 7.15
CA VAL A 30 10.39 -18.98 8.40
C VAL A 30 10.28 -20.45 8.75
N ASP A 31 10.92 -20.86 9.84
CA ASP A 31 10.80 -22.18 10.44
C ASP A 31 9.71 -22.11 11.53
N LEU A 32 8.65 -22.87 11.32
CA LEU A 32 7.48 -22.97 12.20
C LEU A 32 7.38 -24.42 12.66
N ASP A 33 7.52 -24.67 13.97
CA ASP A 33 7.57 -26.04 14.50
C ASP A 33 6.20 -26.73 14.43
N GLU A 34 5.16 -26.13 15.01
CA GLU A 34 3.79 -26.65 14.95
C GLU A 34 2.77 -25.51 14.97
N ILE A 35 1.90 -25.45 13.96
CA ILE A 35 0.80 -24.49 13.90
C ILE A 35 -0.51 -25.25 14.09
N SER A 36 -1.15 -25.05 15.26
CA SER A 36 -2.51 -25.48 15.51
C SER A 36 -3.42 -24.26 15.67
N LEU A 37 -4.29 -24.04 14.69
CA LEU A 37 -5.30 -22.99 14.72
C LEU A 37 -6.64 -23.59 15.14
N ASN A 38 -7.12 -23.16 16.30
CA ASN A 38 -8.48 -23.44 16.75
C ASN A 38 -9.24 -22.12 16.69
N ILE A 39 -10.17 -22.02 15.74
CA ILE A 39 -10.96 -20.81 15.51
C ILE A 39 -12.38 -21.09 16.00
N ASN A 40 -12.82 -20.31 16.99
CA ASN A 40 -14.21 -20.33 17.45
C ASN A 40 -15.12 -19.54 16.48
N ARG A 41 -16.43 -19.76 16.52
CA ARG A 41 -17.40 -19.11 15.62
C ARG A 41 -17.32 -17.58 15.65
N ASP A 42 -17.15 -16.98 16.84
CA ASP A 42 -17.02 -15.52 16.97
C ASP A 42 -15.68 -15.03 16.41
N GLN A 43 -14.60 -15.78 16.63
CA GLN A 43 -13.27 -15.46 16.07
C GLN A 43 -13.24 -15.57 14.54
N TYR A 44 -14.07 -16.44 13.95
CA TYR A 44 -14.23 -16.53 12.51
C TYR A 44 -14.88 -15.26 11.94
N SER A 45 -15.92 -14.75 12.62
CA SER A 45 -16.53 -13.47 12.29
C SER A 45 -15.50 -12.34 12.39
N ASP A 46 -14.72 -12.29 13.47
CA ASP A 46 -13.68 -11.26 13.64
C ASP A 46 -12.61 -11.33 12.55
N LEU A 47 -12.23 -12.54 12.12
CA LEU A 47 -11.26 -12.73 11.04
C LEU A 47 -11.80 -12.21 9.71
N LEU A 48 -13.09 -12.41 9.41
CA LEU A 48 -13.73 -11.82 8.23
C LEU A 48 -13.70 -10.29 8.29
N HIS A 49 -14.06 -9.68 9.42
CA HIS A 49 -13.98 -8.23 9.58
C HIS A 49 -12.55 -7.71 9.44
N LEU A 50 -11.54 -8.45 9.91
CA LEU A 50 -10.14 -8.09 9.73
C LEU A 50 -9.74 -8.11 8.25
N LEU A 51 -10.22 -9.09 7.49
CA LEU A 51 -9.97 -9.15 6.04
C LEU A 51 -10.61 -7.96 5.32
N GLU A 52 -11.86 -7.62 5.64
CA GLU A 52 -12.53 -6.43 5.10
C GLU A 52 -11.79 -5.14 5.48
N PHE A 53 -11.35 -5.05 6.73
CA PHE A 53 -10.59 -3.90 7.22
C PHE A 53 -9.23 -3.78 6.52
N ARG A 54 -8.58 -4.89 6.16
CA ARG A 54 -7.34 -4.86 5.37
C ARG A 54 -7.57 -4.21 4.01
N ASP A 55 -8.65 -4.56 3.34
CA ASP A 55 -9.00 -3.97 2.04
C ASP A 55 -9.30 -2.48 2.20
N TYR A 56 -10.03 -2.11 3.26
CA TYR A 56 -10.26 -0.71 3.62
C TYR A 56 -8.95 0.05 3.86
N LEU A 57 -7.99 -0.52 4.60
CA LEU A 57 -6.68 0.10 4.84
C LEU A 57 -5.87 0.27 3.55
N SER A 58 -5.94 -0.70 2.63
CA SER A 58 -5.29 -0.60 1.32
C SER A 58 -5.84 0.59 0.52
N VAL A 59 -7.16 0.75 0.50
CA VAL A 59 -7.84 1.88 -0.15
C VAL A 59 -7.51 3.19 0.57
N GLN A 60 -7.56 3.21 1.90
CA GLN A 60 -7.27 4.39 2.71
C GLN A 60 -5.83 4.87 2.50
N SER A 61 -4.86 3.96 2.45
CA SER A 61 -3.45 4.28 2.22
C SER A 61 -3.23 5.01 0.88
N LYS A 62 -3.98 4.65 -0.17
CA LYS A 62 -3.93 5.34 -1.46
C LYS A 62 -4.46 6.77 -1.37
N TYR A 63 -5.61 6.97 -0.70
CA TYR A 63 -6.33 8.24 -0.74
C TYR A 63 -6.07 9.17 0.46
N ILE A 64 -5.22 8.77 1.41
CA ILE A 64 -4.93 9.56 2.63
C ILE A 64 -4.39 10.96 2.33
N LYS A 65 -3.72 11.13 1.18
CA LYS A 65 -3.19 12.42 0.71
C LYS A 65 -4.27 13.48 0.50
N TYR A 66 -5.49 13.07 0.20
CA TYR A 66 -6.62 13.96 -0.08
C TYR A 66 -7.49 14.21 1.15
N ARG A 67 -7.13 13.66 2.31
CA ARG A 67 -7.96 13.72 3.52
C ARG A 67 -8.30 15.16 3.90
N ILE A 68 -9.58 15.45 4.02
CA ILE A 68 -10.09 16.75 4.47
C ILE A 68 -9.75 16.90 5.96
N SER A 69 -9.04 17.98 6.33
CA SER A 69 -8.82 18.35 7.73
C SER A 69 -10.16 18.65 8.40
N ASN A 70 -10.36 18.09 9.60
CA ASN A 70 -11.60 18.14 10.38
C ASN A 70 -11.91 19.52 10.99
N ASP A 71 -11.37 20.60 10.44
CA ASP A 71 -11.64 21.93 10.95
C ASP A 71 -13.03 22.38 10.49
N ILE A 72 -13.96 22.29 11.45
CA ILE A 72 -15.22 23.03 11.57
C ILE A 72 -16.05 22.98 10.27
N ILE A 73 -16.82 21.90 10.09
CA ILE A 73 -17.46 21.63 8.81
C ILE A 73 -18.93 22.07 8.79
N GLU A 74 -19.17 23.26 8.24
CA GLU A 74 -20.43 23.53 7.54
C GLU A 74 -20.50 22.58 6.32
N LYS A 75 -21.54 21.72 6.29
CA LYS A 75 -21.88 20.78 5.19
C LYS A 75 -20.91 19.61 4.96
N PRO A 76 -20.89 18.60 5.85
CA PRO A 76 -20.02 17.43 5.75
C PRO A 76 -20.24 16.58 4.49
N THR A 77 -21.47 16.54 3.96
CA THR A 77 -21.80 15.73 2.78
C THR A 77 -21.12 16.24 1.51
N VAL A 78 -21.11 17.55 1.28
CA VAL A 78 -20.54 18.15 0.05
C VAL A 78 -19.03 17.95 0.00
N LYS A 79 -18.33 18.17 1.12
CA LYS A 79 -16.88 17.94 1.19
C LYS A 79 -16.54 16.47 0.96
N LYS A 80 -17.30 15.51 1.52
CA LYS A 80 -17.10 14.06 1.28
C LYS A 80 -17.18 13.69 -0.20
N TRP A 81 -18.16 14.23 -0.93
CA TRP A 81 -18.28 14.00 -2.37
C TRP A 81 -17.15 14.67 -3.17
N LYS A 82 -16.77 15.89 -2.80
CA LYS A 82 -15.62 16.57 -3.39
C LYS A 82 -14.33 15.76 -3.20
N PHE A 83 -14.12 15.24 -1.99
CA PHE A 83 -13.01 14.34 -1.69
C PHE A 83 -13.03 13.08 -2.56
N ALA A 84 -14.17 12.39 -2.66
CA ALA A 84 -14.28 11.19 -3.48
C ALA A 84 -13.96 11.47 -4.95
N TYR A 85 -14.45 12.60 -5.48
CA TYR A 85 -14.16 13.04 -6.85
C TYR A 85 -12.67 13.35 -7.04
N GLU A 86 -12.07 14.17 -6.19
CA GLU A 86 -10.67 14.56 -6.29
C GLU A 86 -9.73 13.35 -6.13
N ALA A 87 -10.05 12.44 -5.22
CA ALA A 87 -9.29 11.21 -4.99
C ALA A 87 -9.23 10.32 -6.26
N ILE A 88 -10.38 10.10 -6.91
CA ILE A 88 -10.45 9.29 -8.13
C ILE A 88 -9.79 10.01 -9.31
N VAL A 89 -10.11 11.28 -9.52
CA VAL A 89 -9.60 12.03 -10.68
C VAL A 89 -8.08 12.15 -10.64
N ASN A 90 -7.49 12.42 -9.47
CA ASN A 90 -6.06 12.65 -9.36
C ASN A 90 -5.22 11.36 -9.37
N GLU A 91 -5.71 10.23 -8.87
CA GLU A 91 -4.94 8.98 -8.84
C GLU A 91 -5.24 8.07 -10.06
N GLU A 92 -6.49 7.97 -10.51
CA GLU A 92 -6.86 7.01 -11.56
C GLU A 92 -6.95 7.64 -12.96
N VAL A 93 -7.40 8.88 -13.07
CA VAL A 93 -7.76 9.48 -14.36
C VAL A 93 -6.61 10.34 -14.89
N ARG A 94 -6.24 11.40 -14.18
CA ARG A 94 -5.22 12.36 -14.65
C ARG A 94 -3.88 11.73 -14.97
N PRO A 95 -3.30 10.83 -14.16
CA PRO A 95 -1.99 10.25 -14.45
C PRO A 95 -1.98 9.49 -15.78
N LYS A 96 -3.08 8.80 -16.12
CA LYS A 96 -3.21 8.06 -17.39
C LYS A 96 -3.27 8.98 -18.60
N PHE A 97 -3.74 10.21 -18.47
CA PHE A 97 -3.74 11.19 -19.59
C PHE A 97 -2.47 12.03 -19.62
N GLU A 98 -1.98 12.44 -18.45
CA GLU A 98 -0.82 13.31 -18.32
C GLU A 98 0.49 12.60 -18.64
N CYS A 99 0.60 11.28 -18.41
CA CYS A 99 1.80 10.53 -18.75
C CYS A 99 2.09 10.48 -20.26
N TYR A 100 1.08 10.61 -21.12
CA TYR A 100 1.24 10.63 -22.58
C TYR A 100 1.46 12.04 -23.15
N LYS A 101 1.39 13.08 -22.33
CA LYS A 101 1.74 14.43 -22.79
C LYS A 101 3.24 14.52 -23.01
N TRP A 102 3.65 14.98 -24.19
CA TRP A 102 5.06 15.08 -24.56
C TRP A 102 5.90 15.92 -23.57
N GLU A 103 5.31 16.99 -23.03
CA GLU A 103 5.94 17.84 -22.01
C GLU A 103 6.33 17.06 -20.75
N ASN A 104 5.44 16.19 -20.26
CA ASN A 104 5.66 15.39 -19.07
C ASN A 104 6.66 14.26 -19.32
N ILE A 105 6.65 13.66 -20.51
CA ILE A 105 7.64 12.68 -20.94
C ILE A 105 9.03 13.33 -20.95
N LYS A 106 9.16 14.52 -21.55
CA LYS A 106 10.42 15.27 -21.57
C LYS A 106 10.91 15.63 -20.17
N LEU A 107 10.03 16.15 -19.31
CA LEU A 107 10.35 16.46 -17.92
C LEU A 107 10.84 15.23 -17.15
N HIS A 108 10.19 14.07 -17.35
CA HIS A 108 10.62 12.82 -16.74
C HIS A 108 12.01 12.40 -17.22
N LEU A 109 12.27 12.47 -18.54
CA LEU A 109 13.57 12.16 -19.11
C LEU A 109 14.67 13.09 -18.59
N ASP A 110 14.39 14.39 -18.45
CA ASP A 110 15.34 15.36 -17.92
C ASP A 110 15.66 15.09 -16.45
N ARG A 111 14.66 14.77 -15.62
CA ARG A 111 14.88 14.31 -14.22
C ARG A 111 15.72 13.04 -14.17
N CYS A 112 15.44 12.06 -15.04
CA CYS A 112 16.23 10.83 -15.11
C CYS A 112 17.70 11.08 -15.51
N ARG A 113 17.99 12.16 -16.26
CA ARG A 113 19.36 12.57 -16.57
C ARG A 113 20.04 13.24 -15.37
N GLU A 114 19.31 14.01 -14.58
CA GLU A 114 19.82 14.68 -13.38
C GLU A 114 20.17 13.69 -12.26
N TYR A 115 19.41 12.59 -12.12
CA TYR A 115 19.70 11.54 -11.15
C TYR A 115 20.84 10.59 -11.56
N ARG A 116 21.35 10.70 -12.79
CA ARG A 116 22.34 9.79 -13.37
C ARG A 116 23.75 10.29 -13.13
#